data_AF-A0A1G1TAF5-F1
#
_entry.id   AF-A0A1G1TAF5-F1
#
_cell.length_a   1.000
_cell.length_b   1.000
_cell.length_c   1.000
_cell.angle_alpha   90.00
_cell.angle_beta   90.00
_cell.angle_gamma   90.00
#
_symmetry.space_group_name_H-M   'P 1'
#
loop_
_entity.id
_entity.type
_entity.pdbx_description
1 polymer ?
#
loop_
_entity_poly.entity_id
_entity_poly.type
_entity_poly.pdbx_seq_one_letter_code
_entity_poly.pdbx_strand_id
1 'polypeptide(L)'
;MKHLLLLYPTFFCAAQVACAQSIRFEKDSLAQVFAKARQQNKPVFVLLAMPPAPANLPDALKKSRNTSGLNTPAVVSALNKGFLSRELAFGSRESAALVQQYKVSQWPTYLYFNPDGSLLYRRSGNANAGQRYLQDLEAFQQAQADPANLSRLQEEFEKGNRSPEFLRRYVAKRRQLGQLVETTLLEAYVEALPVKALDQGAEVLFILENGPVLGSKAQQLTRLNMKVYDSLYRTLPLAQRVAINRTIITNTMAQAIATKDRALATKAADFSRASWNTNHQRGMAAYESNMLQFYRSTKDTAAYLRSAVSFYERTYYNLPADSVKKALAVMQASRQEQAANRQRLVQAAGKPPRMPSDSSGRVTTMARAVGTGGASAFFLQELNNGAWSIYQTGTRNSQYLLRAMQWSKRTVDLDPTSHHYDTLAHLLYRLRLFSEAEAMQRQAVAVARREKAATGMYEQELQKIQKRTL
;
A
#
# COMPACT_ATOMS: atom_id res chain seq x y z
N MET A 1 3.75 2.93 87.35
CA MET A 1 3.93 4.29 86.80
C MET A 1 3.21 4.37 85.46
N LYS A 2 2.34 5.36 85.30
CA LYS A 2 1.54 5.69 84.11
C LYS A 2 2.46 6.09 82.96
N HIS A 3 2.20 5.68 81.71
CA HIS A 3 2.40 6.53 80.53
C HIS A 3 1.46 6.11 79.38
N LEU A 4 0.49 6.98 79.11
CA LEU A 4 -0.41 6.99 77.96
C LEU A 4 0.36 7.58 76.77
N LEU A 5 0.40 6.91 75.62
CA LEU A 5 1.00 7.43 74.39
C LEU A 5 -0.11 7.79 73.38
N LEU A 6 -0.31 9.08 73.17
CA LEU A 6 -1.19 9.68 72.17
C LEU A 6 -0.55 9.56 70.77
N LEU A 7 -1.29 9.01 69.82
CA LEU A 7 -0.94 8.93 68.39
C LEU A 7 -1.68 10.05 67.63
N TYR A 8 -0.93 10.97 67.03
CA TYR A 8 -1.42 11.94 66.05
C TYR A 8 -1.38 11.33 64.64
N PRO A 9 -2.43 11.46 63.81
CA PRO A 9 -2.37 11.04 62.42
C PRO A 9 -1.72 12.14 61.58
N THR A 10 -0.60 11.83 60.93
CA THR A 10 0.00 12.67 59.88
C THR A 10 -0.77 12.48 58.57
N PHE A 11 -1.35 13.57 58.06
CA PHE A 11 -2.07 13.62 56.79
C PHE A 11 -1.05 13.60 55.64
N PHE A 12 -0.89 12.44 54.99
CA PHE A 12 -0.02 12.30 53.82
C PHE A 12 -0.77 12.78 52.56
N CYS A 13 -0.52 14.01 52.12
CA CYS A 13 -1.05 14.54 50.88
C CYS A 13 -0.24 13.97 49.70
N ALA A 14 -0.72 12.89 49.09
CA ALA A 14 -0.11 12.31 47.90
C ALA A 14 -0.47 13.16 46.68
N ALA A 15 0.48 13.97 46.20
CA ALA A 15 0.41 14.60 44.89
C ALA A 15 0.33 13.50 43.82
N GLN A 16 -0.82 13.34 43.16
CA GLN A 16 -0.97 12.44 42.03
C GLN A 16 -0.17 13.00 40.84
N VAL A 17 0.98 12.40 40.59
CA VAL A 17 1.71 12.57 39.33
C VAL A 17 0.84 11.96 38.23
N ALA A 18 0.18 12.80 37.44
CA ALA A 18 -0.53 12.37 36.25
C ALA A 18 0.49 11.89 35.20
N CYS A 19 0.83 10.60 35.23
CA CYS A 19 1.57 9.97 34.15
C CYS A 19 0.80 10.18 32.84
N ALA A 20 1.47 10.73 31.82
CA ALA A 20 0.91 10.83 30.49
C ALA A 20 0.52 9.43 30.00
N GLN A 21 -0.78 9.16 29.91
CA GLN A 21 -1.28 7.87 29.43
C GLN A 21 -1.05 7.78 27.92
N SER A 22 -0.51 6.67 27.45
CA SER A 22 -0.40 6.34 26.02
C SER A 22 -1.56 5.44 25.58
N ILE A 23 -1.79 5.39 24.26
CA ILE A 23 -2.73 4.44 23.67
C ILE A 23 -2.19 3.03 23.93
N ARG A 24 -3.06 2.15 24.43
CA ARG A 24 -2.76 0.73 24.67
C ARG A 24 -2.96 -0.05 23.38
N PHE A 25 -1.89 -0.17 22.61
CA PHE A 25 -1.90 -1.01 21.42
C PHE A 25 -1.71 -2.48 21.77
N GLU A 26 -2.59 -3.33 21.24
CA GLU A 26 -2.49 -4.77 21.31
C GLU A 26 -1.20 -5.26 20.63
N LYS A 27 -0.51 -6.19 21.27
CA LYS A 27 0.72 -6.82 20.75
C LYS A 27 0.45 -8.04 19.88
N ASP A 28 -0.76 -8.59 19.97
CA ASP A 28 -1.17 -9.77 19.20
C ASP A 28 -1.27 -9.47 17.70
N SER A 29 -1.36 -10.54 16.90
CA SER A 29 -1.69 -10.42 15.49
C SER A 29 -3.07 -9.79 15.30
N LEU A 30 -3.28 -9.11 14.17
CA LEU A 30 -4.56 -8.48 13.87
C LEU A 30 -5.72 -9.49 13.87
N ALA A 31 -5.47 -10.72 13.42
CA ALA A 31 -6.45 -11.81 13.46
C ALA A 31 -6.89 -12.16 14.89
N GLN A 32 -5.93 -12.22 15.83
CA GLN A 32 -6.22 -12.45 17.25
C GLN A 32 -6.95 -11.27 17.88
N VAL A 33 -6.60 -10.02 17.51
CA VAL A 33 -7.33 -8.83 17.96
C VAL A 33 -8.80 -8.88 17.53
N PHE A 34 -9.09 -9.23 16.28
CA PHE A 34 -10.47 -9.40 15.83
C PHE A 34 -11.20 -10.57 16.50
N ALA A 35 -10.50 -11.66 16.83
CA ALA A 35 -11.09 -12.75 17.62
C ALA A 35 -11.49 -12.28 19.03
N LYS A 36 -10.61 -11.54 19.71
CA LYS A 36 -10.90 -10.91 21.01
C LYS A 36 -12.04 -9.90 20.91
N ALA A 37 -12.07 -9.10 19.85
CA ALA A 37 -13.13 -8.11 19.59
C ALA A 37 -14.51 -8.74 19.57
N ARG A 38 -14.66 -9.87 18.86
CA ARG A 38 -15.92 -10.63 18.81
C ARG A 38 -16.31 -11.19 20.17
N GLN A 39 -15.36 -11.78 20.90
CA GLN A 39 -15.62 -12.35 22.22
C GLN A 39 -16.04 -11.28 23.25
N GLN A 40 -15.43 -10.10 23.19
CA GLN A 40 -15.67 -9.00 24.13
C GLN A 40 -16.77 -8.04 23.65
N ASN A 41 -17.33 -8.27 22.46
CA ASN A 41 -18.20 -7.33 21.75
C ASN A 41 -17.63 -5.89 21.72
N LYS A 42 -16.31 -5.77 21.48
CA LYS A 42 -15.57 -4.51 21.56
C LYS A 42 -15.04 -4.08 20.17
N PRO A 43 -15.32 -2.84 19.71
CA PRO A 43 -14.81 -2.33 18.44
C PRO A 43 -13.28 -2.35 18.32
N VAL A 44 -12.76 -2.37 17.09
CA VAL A 44 -11.31 -2.35 16.81
C VAL A 44 -10.92 -1.05 16.12
N PHE A 45 -9.90 -0.39 16.66
CA PHE A 45 -9.23 0.75 16.03
C PHE A 45 -7.90 0.29 15.46
N VAL A 46 -7.69 0.46 14.15
CA VAL A 46 -6.42 0.15 13.49
C VAL A 46 -5.77 1.41 12.95
N LEU A 47 -4.54 1.67 13.40
CA LEU A 47 -3.66 2.68 12.86
C LEU A 47 -2.70 2.04 11.84
N LEU A 48 -2.86 2.40 10.57
CA LEU A 48 -1.86 2.17 9.54
C LEU A 48 -0.83 3.31 9.62
N ALA A 49 0.32 3.01 10.20
CA ALA A 49 1.34 3.98 10.56
C ALA A 49 1.93 4.67 9.33
N MET A 50 2.43 5.88 9.52
CA MET A 50 3.13 6.61 8.46
C MET A 50 4.36 5.85 7.95
N PRO A 51 4.71 6.02 6.66
CA PRO A 51 6.02 5.56 6.20
C PRO A 51 7.12 6.20 7.04
N PRO A 52 8.30 5.56 7.18
CA PRO A 52 9.43 6.19 7.83
C PRO A 52 9.75 7.53 7.15
N ALA A 53 10.15 8.53 7.93
CA ALA A 53 10.58 9.80 7.35
C ALA A 53 11.83 9.54 6.48
N PRO A 54 11.95 10.16 5.30
CA PRO A 54 13.19 10.07 4.52
C PRO A 54 14.38 10.46 5.41
N ALA A 55 15.44 9.65 5.42
CA ALA A 55 16.61 9.86 6.30
C ALA A 55 17.18 11.28 6.18
N ASN A 56 17.16 11.79 4.94
CA ASN A 56 17.68 13.09 4.53
C ASN A 56 16.70 14.26 4.76
N LEU A 57 15.50 14.03 5.31
CA LEU A 57 14.56 15.10 5.65
C LEU A 57 15.13 15.93 6.83
N PRO A 58 15.08 17.27 6.79
CA PRO A 58 15.52 18.11 7.92
C PRO A 58 14.75 17.78 9.21
N ASP A 59 15.41 17.84 10.36
CA ASP A 59 14.82 17.41 11.63
C ASP A 59 13.60 18.24 12.04
N ALA A 60 13.59 19.54 11.74
CA ALA A 60 12.41 20.39 11.91
C ALA A 60 11.19 19.87 11.12
N LEU A 61 11.42 19.37 9.90
CA LEU A 61 10.37 18.80 9.05
C LEU A 61 10.00 17.37 9.45
N LYS A 62 10.94 16.57 9.98
CA LYS A 62 10.63 15.26 10.61
C LYS A 62 9.72 15.45 11.82
N LYS A 63 10.00 16.45 12.66
CA LYS A 63 9.22 16.77 13.85
C LYS A 63 7.81 17.26 13.50
N SER A 64 7.68 18.19 12.55
CA SER A 64 6.36 18.67 12.11
C SER A 64 5.53 17.56 11.48
N ARG A 65 6.15 16.71 10.64
CA ARG A 65 5.50 15.55 10.01
C ARG A 65 4.87 14.59 11.02
N ASN A 66 5.52 14.37 12.15
CA ASN A 66 5.06 13.44 13.18
C ASN A 66 4.16 14.09 14.24
N THR A 67 3.83 15.37 14.10
CA THR A 67 2.95 16.06 15.06
C THR A 67 1.51 15.55 14.89
N SER A 68 0.91 15.14 16.00
CA SER A 68 -0.44 14.56 16.01
C SER A 68 -1.11 14.74 17.37
N GLY A 69 -2.37 15.14 17.37
CA GLY A 69 -3.24 15.22 18.54
C GLY A 69 -3.79 13.87 19.03
N LEU A 70 -3.40 12.76 18.38
CA LEU A 70 -3.88 11.40 18.70
C LEU A 70 -3.54 10.98 20.14
N ASN A 71 -2.42 11.46 20.67
CA ASN A 71 -1.95 11.15 22.02
C ASN A 71 -2.40 12.18 23.08
N THR A 72 -3.38 13.04 22.76
CA THR A 72 -3.96 13.92 23.79
C THR A 72 -4.72 13.09 24.84
N PRO A 73 -4.72 13.49 26.13
CA PRO A 73 -5.32 12.67 27.20
C PRO A 73 -6.78 12.27 26.95
N ALA A 74 -7.59 13.18 26.40
CA ALA A 74 -8.99 12.90 26.08
C ALA A 74 -9.15 11.79 25.02
N VAL A 75 -8.35 11.85 23.94
CA VAL A 75 -8.39 10.86 22.85
C VAL A 75 -7.87 9.50 23.35
N VAL A 76 -6.78 9.50 24.10
CA VAL A 76 -6.20 8.28 24.69
C VAL A 76 -7.23 7.59 25.60
N SER A 77 -7.87 8.35 26.49
CA SER A 77 -8.90 7.83 27.38
C SER A 77 -10.07 7.21 26.59
N ALA A 78 -10.55 7.92 25.58
CA ALA A 78 -11.66 7.46 24.74
C ALA A 78 -11.31 6.18 23.96
N LEU A 79 -10.12 6.10 23.36
CA LEU A 79 -9.65 4.92 22.64
C LEU A 79 -9.44 3.72 23.56
N ASN A 80 -8.73 3.90 24.68
CA ASN A 80 -8.44 2.81 25.62
C ASN A 80 -9.74 2.24 26.24
N LYS A 81 -10.72 3.10 26.49
CA LYS A 81 -12.04 2.69 26.99
C LYS A 81 -12.85 1.96 25.91
N GLY A 82 -12.97 2.56 24.72
CA GLY A 82 -13.92 2.12 23.69
C GLY A 82 -13.42 1.03 22.75
N PHE A 83 -12.11 0.87 22.56
CA PHE A 83 -11.56 0.04 21.47
C PHE A 83 -10.52 -0.97 21.95
N LEU A 84 -10.36 -2.04 21.18
CA LEU A 84 -9.08 -2.75 21.07
C LEU A 84 -8.27 -2.05 19.98
N SER A 85 -7.12 -1.48 20.33
CA SER A 85 -6.33 -0.66 19.42
C SER A 85 -5.16 -1.45 18.84
N ARG A 86 -4.89 -1.36 17.54
CA ARG A 86 -3.74 -2.00 16.89
C ARG A 86 -3.01 -1.02 15.98
N GLU A 87 -1.69 -0.92 16.13
CA GLU A 87 -0.84 -0.19 15.20
C GLU A 87 -0.11 -1.17 14.28
N LEU A 88 -0.14 -0.90 12.97
CA LEU A 88 0.58 -1.66 11.96
C LEU A 88 1.63 -0.77 11.29
N ALA A 89 2.88 -1.18 11.41
CA ALA A 89 4.00 -0.50 10.77
C ALA A 89 3.84 -0.51 9.25
N PHE A 90 4.23 0.59 8.60
CA PHE A 90 4.25 0.71 7.14
C PHE A 90 5.12 -0.39 6.52
N GLY A 91 4.59 -1.08 5.51
CA GLY A 91 5.30 -2.14 4.79
C GLY A 91 5.31 -3.51 5.49
N SER A 92 4.75 -3.62 6.70
CA SER A 92 4.52 -4.92 7.33
C SER A 92 3.55 -5.78 6.51
N ARG A 93 3.66 -7.11 6.61
CA ARG A 93 2.78 -8.06 5.90
C ARG A 93 1.29 -7.83 6.21
N GLU A 94 0.97 -7.58 7.48
CA GLU A 94 -0.41 -7.27 7.91
C GLU A 94 -0.89 -5.94 7.32
N SER A 95 -0.05 -4.88 7.33
CA SER A 95 -0.41 -3.60 6.71
C SER A 95 -0.65 -3.72 5.21
N ALA A 96 0.14 -4.53 4.50
CA ALA A 96 0.03 -4.73 3.06
C ALA A 96 -1.33 -5.36 2.68
N ALA A 97 -1.81 -6.32 3.47
CA ALA A 97 -3.13 -6.91 3.26
C ALA A 97 -4.25 -5.86 3.40
N LEU A 98 -4.19 -5.01 4.43
CA LEU A 98 -5.20 -3.95 4.65
C LEU A 98 -5.12 -2.85 3.60
N VAL A 99 -3.92 -2.47 3.17
CA VAL A 99 -3.70 -1.49 2.09
C VAL A 99 -4.40 -1.94 0.81
N GLN A 100 -4.30 -3.22 0.47
CA GLN A 100 -4.97 -3.79 -0.68
C GLN A 100 -6.50 -3.85 -0.47
N GLN A 101 -6.94 -4.41 0.66
CA GLN A 101 -8.37 -4.62 0.96
C GLN A 101 -9.17 -3.30 1.03
N TYR A 102 -8.57 -2.25 1.60
CA TYR A 102 -9.20 -0.94 1.81
C TYR A 102 -8.64 0.16 0.89
N LYS A 103 -7.95 -0.21 -0.20
CA LYS A 103 -7.42 0.71 -1.22
C LYS A 103 -6.71 1.94 -0.61
N VAL A 104 -5.87 1.71 0.39
CA VAL A 104 -5.22 2.80 1.15
C VAL A 104 -4.12 3.43 0.29
N SER A 105 -4.19 4.76 0.11
CA SER A 105 -3.23 5.53 -0.70
C SER A 105 -2.68 6.76 0.00
N GLN A 106 -3.16 7.04 1.21
CA GLN A 106 -2.78 8.19 2.05
C GLN A 106 -2.38 7.71 3.44
N TRP A 107 -1.43 8.41 4.06
CA TRP A 107 -0.83 8.01 5.33
C TRP A 107 -0.74 9.16 6.34
N PRO A 108 -0.89 8.90 7.65
CA PRO A 108 -1.36 7.62 8.21
C PRO A 108 -2.84 7.38 7.83
N THR A 109 -3.35 6.17 8.06
CA THR A 109 -4.78 5.88 7.89
C THR A 109 -5.33 5.22 9.15
N TYR A 110 -6.48 5.72 9.60
CA TYR A 110 -7.23 5.27 10.75
C TYR A 110 -8.46 4.50 10.27
N LEU A 111 -8.60 3.27 10.74
CA LEU A 111 -9.70 2.38 10.38
C LEU A 111 -10.44 1.97 11.65
N TYR A 112 -11.76 2.08 11.65
CA TYR A 112 -12.61 1.79 12.79
C TYR A 112 -13.60 0.71 12.42
N PHE A 113 -13.49 -0.43 13.11
CA PHE A 113 -14.24 -1.64 12.82
C PHE A 113 -15.24 -1.93 13.92
N ASN A 114 -16.40 -2.43 13.51
CA ASN A 114 -17.35 -3.09 14.40
C ASN A 114 -16.73 -4.38 14.98
N PRO A 115 -17.24 -4.93 16.11
CA PRO A 115 -16.71 -6.18 16.69
C PRO A 115 -16.71 -7.37 15.73
N ASP A 116 -17.66 -7.44 14.79
CA ASP A 116 -17.72 -8.49 13.77
C ASP A 116 -16.58 -8.42 12.72
N GLY A 117 -15.87 -7.30 12.63
CA GLY A 117 -14.79 -7.03 11.69
C GLY A 117 -15.19 -6.16 10.49
N SER A 118 -16.42 -5.69 10.39
CA SER A 118 -16.88 -4.76 9.35
C SER A 118 -16.30 -3.36 9.56
N LEU A 119 -15.74 -2.76 8.51
CA LEU A 119 -15.26 -1.38 8.55
C LEU A 119 -16.45 -0.43 8.56
N LEU A 120 -16.55 0.46 9.54
CA LEU A 120 -17.65 1.44 9.62
C LEU A 120 -17.20 2.86 9.36
N TYR A 121 -15.95 3.19 9.72
CA TYR A 121 -15.41 4.52 9.52
C TYR A 121 -13.92 4.48 9.18
N ARG A 122 -13.47 5.46 8.40
CA ARG A 122 -12.05 5.65 8.08
C ARG A 122 -11.70 7.12 7.96
N ARG A 123 -10.44 7.44 8.25
CA ARG A 123 -9.84 8.75 7.99
C ARG A 123 -8.38 8.57 7.58
N SER A 124 -7.85 9.51 6.80
CA SER A 124 -6.43 9.56 6.48
C SER A 124 -5.83 10.92 6.88
N GLY A 125 -4.54 10.91 7.17
CA GLY A 125 -3.73 12.08 7.51
C GLY A 125 -3.78 12.49 8.99
N ASN A 126 -2.67 13.05 9.49
CA ASN A 126 -2.59 13.55 10.86
C ASN A 126 -3.29 14.91 10.99
N ALA A 127 -3.83 15.18 12.17
CA ALA A 127 -4.19 16.51 12.65
C ALA A 127 -3.53 16.79 14.01
N ASN A 128 -3.15 18.04 14.25
CA ASN A 128 -2.55 18.46 15.52
C ASN A 128 -3.59 18.57 16.64
N ALA A 129 -4.82 18.93 16.30
CA ALA A 129 -5.91 19.09 17.26
C ALA A 129 -6.46 17.72 17.68
N GLY A 130 -6.44 17.44 18.99
CA GLY A 130 -7.09 16.26 19.58
C GLY A 130 -8.58 16.16 19.24
N GLN A 131 -9.26 17.31 19.13
CA GLN A 131 -10.67 17.40 18.76
C GLN A 131 -11.00 16.70 17.44
N ARG A 132 -10.06 16.68 16.47
CA ARG A 132 -10.28 15.93 15.23
C ARG A 132 -10.57 14.47 15.61
N TYR A 133 -9.68 13.81 16.33
CA TYR A 133 -9.84 12.39 16.63
C TYR A 133 -11.09 12.07 17.44
N LEU A 134 -11.52 12.97 18.34
CA LEU A 134 -12.79 12.83 19.04
C LEU A 134 -13.98 12.83 18.05
N GLN A 135 -13.96 13.69 17.02
CA GLN A 135 -14.95 13.68 15.95
C GLN A 135 -14.91 12.38 15.12
N ASP A 136 -13.76 11.72 14.94
CA ASP A 136 -13.71 10.38 14.32
C ASP A 136 -14.48 9.37 15.15
N LEU A 137 -14.35 9.43 16.47
CA LEU A 137 -15.04 8.52 17.39
C LEU A 137 -16.54 8.74 17.36
N GLU A 138 -16.98 10.00 17.35
CA GLU A 138 -18.39 10.36 17.18
C GLU A 138 -18.94 9.89 15.82
N ALA A 139 -18.19 10.13 14.73
CA ALA A 139 -18.59 9.67 13.40
C ALA A 139 -18.65 8.14 13.30
N PHE A 140 -17.74 7.43 13.97
CA PHE A 140 -17.81 5.98 14.09
C PHE A 140 -19.06 5.53 14.86
N GLN A 141 -19.39 6.17 15.99
CA GLN A 141 -20.60 5.86 16.75
C GLN A 141 -21.87 6.09 15.92
N GLN A 142 -21.93 7.18 15.16
CA GLN A 142 -23.02 7.45 14.23
C GLN A 142 -23.09 6.36 13.13
N ALA A 143 -21.96 5.98 12.55
CA ALA A 143 -21.88 4.92 11.56
C ALA A 143 -22.25 3.54 12.14
N GLN A 144 -22.03 3.31 13.43
CA GLN A 144 -22.44 2.09 14.13
C GLN A 144 -23.94 2.06 14.39
N ALA A 145 -24.55 3.21 14.69
CA ALA A 145 -26.00 3.35 14.88
C ALA A 145 -26.79 3.35 13.55
N ASP A 146 -26.15 3.65 12.42
CA ASP A 146 -26.78 3.65 11.09
C ASP A 146 -27.33 2.25 10.75
N PRO A 147 -28.65 2.10 10.52
CA PRO A 147 -29.24 0.81 10.14
C PRO A 147 -28.73 0.31 8.78
N ALA A 148 -28.21 1.20 7.93
CA ALA A 148 -27.58 0.87 6.65
C ALA A 148 -26.04 0.82 6.76
N ASN A 149 -25.50 0.51 7.93
CA ASN A 149 -24.08 0.28 8.10
C ASN A 149 -23.62 -1.03 7.44
N LEU A 150 -22.31 -1.18 7.29
CA LEU A 150 -21.75 -2.32 6.56
C LEU A 150 -22.01 -3.67 7.23
N SER A 151 -22.02 -3.73 8.56
CA SER A 151 -22.35 -4.94 9.33
C SER A 151 -23.77 -5.43 8.99
N ARG A 152 -24.76 -4.54 9.05
CA ARG A 152 -26.17 -4.87 8.77
C ARG A 152 -26.38 -5.27 7.32
N LEU A 153 -25.78 -4.54 6.38
CA LEU A 153 -25.87 -4.89 4.97
C LEU A 153 -25.23 -6.24 4.66
N GLN A 154 -24.12 -6.58 5.33
CA GLN A 154 -23.52 -7.90 5.21
C GLN A 154 -24.44 -9.00 5.78
N GLU A 155 -25.00 -8.79 6.97
CA GLU A 155 -25.94 -9.72 7.60
C GLU A 155 -27.18 -9.98 6.71
N GLU A 156 -27.77 -8.93 6.12
CA GLU A 156 -28.89 -9.06 5.19
C GLU A 156 -28.51 -9.85 3.92
N PHE A 157 -27.30 -9.64 3.40
CA PHE A 157 -26.81 -10.39 2.25
C PHE A 157 -26.61 -11.87 2.58
N GLU A 158 -26.06 -12.17 3.76
CA GLU A 158 -25.90 -13.54 4.27
C GLU A 158 -27.24 -14.23 4.51
N LYS A 159 -28.27 -13.49 4.95
CA LYS A 159 -29.67 -13.95 5.09
C LYS A 159 -30.41 -14.18 3.76
N GLY A 160 -29.79 -13.87 2.63
CA GLY A 160 -30.36 -14.13 1.30
C GLY A 160 -31.12 -12.95 0.68
N ASN A 161 -31.04 -11.74 1.24
CA ASN A 161 -31.62 -10.58 0.57
C ASN A 161 -30.89 -10.32 -0.76
N ARG A 162 -31.62 -10.36 -1.88
CA ARG A 162 -31.09 -10.16 -3.23
C ARG A 162 -31.85 -9.08 -4.01
N SER A 163 -32.60 -8.20 -3.34
CA SER A 163 -33.28 -7.13 -4.07
C SER A 163 -32.27 -6.17 -4.74
N PRO A 164 -32.54 -5.70 -5.98
CA PRO A 164 -31.63 -4.81 -6.69
C PRO A 164 -31.25 -3.55 -5.89
N GLU A 165 -32.23 -2.94 -5.21
CA GLU A 165 -32.04 -1.72 -4.43
C GLU A 165 -31.17 -1.96 -3.20
N PHE A 166 -31.33 -3.12 -2.54
CA PHE A 166 -30.46 -3.54 -1.45
C PHE A 166 -29.03 -3.76 -1.93
N LEU A 167 -28.86 -4.58 -2.98
CA LEU A 167 -27.54 -4.94 -3.49
C LEU A 167 -26.78 -3.71 -4.01
N ARG A 168 -27.46 -2.78 -4.68
CA ARG A 168 -26.85 -1.49 -5.10
C ARG A 168 -26.35 -0.68 -3.89
N ARG A 169 -27.16 -0.57 -2.84
CA ARG A 169 -26.78 0.12 -1.59
C ARG A 169 -25.59 -0.56 -0.92
N TYR A 170 -25.56 -1.88 -0.89
CA TYR A 170 -24.46 -2.64 -0.30
C TYR A 170 -23.15 -2.42 -1.07
N VAL A 171 -23.18 -2.55 -2.40
CA VAL A 171 -22.02 -2.24 -3.27
C VAL A 171 -21.56 -0.79 -3.08
N ALA A 172 -22.48 0.17 -3.04
CA ALA A 172 -22.16 1.59 -2.85
C ALA A 172 -21.51 1.87 -1.48
N LYS A 173 -22.02 1.27 -0.40
CA LYS A 173 -21.46 1.42 0.95
C LYS A 173 -20.03 0.90 1.03
N ARG A 174 -19.75 -0.26 0.41
CA ARG A 174 -18.38 -0.81 0.30
C ARG A 174 -17.45 0.13 -0.44
N ARG A 175 -17.88 0.66 -1.59
CA ARG A 175 -17.11 1.66 -2.36
C ARG A 175 -16.84 2.93 -1.53
N GLN A 176 -17.83 3.45 -0.82
CA GLN A 176 -17.71 4.63 0.03
C GLN A 176 -16.63 4.44 1.10
N LEU A 177 -16.54 3.24 1.67
CA LEU A 177 -15.52 2.88 2.66
C LEU A 177 -14.16 2.50 2.04
N GLY A 178 -14.06 2.54 0.71
CA GLY A 178 -12.87 2.15 -0.04
C GLY A 178 -12.57 0.65 0.05
N GLN A 179 -13.56 -0.17 0.40
CA GLN A 179 -13.46 -1.62 0.46
C GLN A 179 -13.65 -2.21 -0.94
N LEU A 180 -12.91 -3.29 -1.22
CA LEU A 180 -13.17 -4.10 -2.42
C LEU A 180 -14.60 -4.66 -2.39
N VAL A 181 -15.23 -4.69 -3.57
CA VAL A 181 -16.53 -5.34 -3.79
C VAL A 181 -16.23 -6.75 -4.26
N GLU A 182 -16.72 -7.75 -3.52
CA GLU A 182 -16.54 -9.15 -3.86
C GLU A 182 -17.23 -9.49 -5.17
N THR A 183 -16.62 -10.39 -5.95
CA THR A 183 -17.23 -10.90 -7.19
C THR A 183 -18.63 -11.43 -6.94
N THR A 184 -18.83 -12.21 -5.87
CA THR A 184 -20.15 -12.80 -5.53
C THR A 184 -21.23 -11.76 -5.29
N LEU A 185 -20.89 -10.62 -4.67
CA LEU A 185 -21.83 -9.52 -4.45
C LEU A 185 -22.19 -8.82 -5.76
N LEU A 186 -21.20 -8.58 -6.62
CA LEU A 186 -21.43 -7.93 -7.91
C LEU A 186 -22.22 -8.84 -8.87
N GLU A 187 -21.95 -10.15 -8.87
CA GLU A 187 -22.74 -11.13 -9.62
C GLU A 187 -24.18 -11.11 -9.14
N ALA A 188 -24.43 -11.27 -7.84
CA ALA A 188 -25.78 -11.21 -7.27
C ALA A 188 -26.53 -9.93 -7.67
N TYR A 189 -25.83 -8.78 -7.68
CA TYR A 189 -26.42 -7.51 -8.09
C TYR A 189 -26.90 -7.55 -9.54
N VAL A 190 -26.02 -7.96 -10.47
CA VAL A 190 -26.38 -7.97 -11.90
C VAL A 190 -27.43 -9.03 -12.21
N GLU A 191 -27.44 -10.16 -11.50
CA GLU A 191 -28.46 -11.20 -11.66
C GLU A 191 -29.85 -10.77 -11.24
N ALA A 192 -29.95 -9.85 -10.28
CA ALA A 192 -31.22 -9.29 -9.83
C ALA A 192 -31.76 -8.21 -10.78
N LEU A 193 -30.94 -7.69 -11.72
CA LEU A 193 -31.36 -6.60 -12.60
C LEU A 193 -32.28 -7.10 -13.73
N PRO A 194 -33.34 -6.33 -14.07
CA PRO A 194 -34.06 -6.57 -15.31
C PRO A 194 -33.17 -6.23 -16.50
N VAL A 195 -33.28 -6.98 -17.59
CA VAL A 195 -32.45 -6.80 -18.80
C VAL A 195 -32.45 -5.36 -19.32
N LYS A 196 -33.62 -4.70 -19.28
CA LYS A 196 -33.80 -3.29 -19.71
C LYS A 196 -32.94 -2.30 -18.90
N ALA A 197 -32.53 -2.63 -17.68
CA ALA A 197 -31.63 -1.78 -16.91
C ALA A 197 -30.25 -1.65 -17.58
N LEU A 198 -29.82 -2.66 -18.34
CA LEU A 198 -28.53 -2.67 -19.05
C LEU A 198 -28.52 -1.81 -20.33
N ASP A 199 -29.67 -1.28 -20.73
CA ASP A 199 -29.76 -0.24 -21.77
C ASP A 199 -29.39 1.15 -21.21
N GLN A 200 -29.31 1.30 -19.88
CA GLN A 200 -28.95 2.55 -19.24
C GLN A 200 -27.43 2.63 -19.06
N GLY A 201 -26.81 3.63 -19.69
CA GLY A 201 -25.36 3.83 -19.58
C GLY A 201 -24.85 4.00 -18.15
N ALA A 202 -25.65 4.62 -17.27
CA ALA A 202 -25.32 4.76 -15.86
C ALA A 202 -25.24 3.42 -15.12
N GLU A 203 -26.06 2.45 -15.51
CA GLU A 203 -26.08 1.12 -14.89
C GLU A 203 -24.88 0.29 -15.34
N VAL A 204 -24.61 0.28 -16.65
CA VAL A 204 -23.41 -0.33 -17.23
C VAL A 204 -22.15 0.27 -16.62
N LEU A 205 -22.11 1.60 -16.48
CA LEU A 205 -20.98 2.30 -15.83
C LEU A 205 -20.82 1.89 -14.37
N PHE A 206 -21.91 1.81 -13.59
CA PHE A 206 -21.85 1.38 -12.20
C PHE A 206 -21.23 -0.02 -12.06
N ILE A 207 -21.63 -0.97 -12.91
CA ILE A 207 -21.05 -2.32 -12.92
C ILE A 207 -19.55 -2.25 -13.25
N LEU A 208 -19.18 -1.55 -14.34
CA LEU A 208 -17.80 -1.44 -14.80
C LEU A 208 -16.86 -0.79 -13.78
N GLU A 209 -17.31 0.25 -13.08
CA GLU A 209 -16.53 0.91 -12.01
C GLU A 209 -16.25 0.00 -10.81
N ASN A 210 -17.07 -1.04 -10.61
CA ASN A 210 -16.83 -2.06 -9.61
C ASN A 210 -15.85 -3.16 -10.08
N GLY A 211 -15.43 -3.13 -11.34
CA GLY A 211 -14.41 -4.00 -11.92
C GLY A 211 -14.84 -5.47 -11.97
N PRO A 212 -15.86 -5.82 -12.76
CA PRO A 212 -16.31 -7.20 -12.87
C PRO A 212 -15.18 -8.06 -13.44
N VAL A 213 -15.11 -9.31 -12.99
CA VAL A 213 -14.05 -10.24 -13.38
C VAL A 213 -14.24 -10.64 -14.85
N LEU A 214 -13.14 -10.70 -15.61
CA LEU A 214 -13.22 -11.01 -17.04
C LEU A 214 -13.83 -12.40 -17.27
N GLY A 215 -14.91 -12.43 -18.07
CA GLY A 215 -15.70 -13.63 -18.35
C GLY A 215 -16.76 -13.95 -17.30
N SER A 216 -16.90 -13.17 -16.23
CA SER A 216 -18.01 -13.29 -15.29
C SER A 216 -19.33 -12.82 -15.92
N LYS A 217 -20.47 -13.23 -15.36
CA LYS A 217 -21.78 -12.83 -15.91
C LYS A 217 -22.00 -11.33 -15.74
N ALA A 218 -21.56 -10.73 -14.62
CA ALA A 218 -21.52 -9.28 -14.47
C ALA A 218 -20.74 -8.59 -15.61
N GLN A 219 -19.57 -9.12 -16.00
CA GLN A 219 -18.80 -8.54 -17.10
C GLN A 219 -19.47 -8.73 -18.47
N GLN A 220 -19.99 -9.92 -18.74
CA GLN A 220 -20.66 -10.22 -20.02
C GLN A 220 -21.89 -9.34 -20.22
N LEU A 221 -22.68 -9.12 -19.17
CA LEU A 221 -23.91 -8.34 -19.24
C LEU A 221 -23.68 -6.85 -19.50
N THR A 222 -22.51 -6.29 -19.10
CA THR A 222 -22.14 -4.92 -19.50
C THR A 222 -22.00 -4.72 -21.01
N ARG A 223 -21.86 -5.83 -21.76
CA ARG A 223 -21.69 -5.86 -23.22
C ARG A 223 -22.94 -6.35 -23.95
N LEU A 224 -24.04 -6.60 -23.23
CA LEU A 224 -25.29 -7.05 -23.83
C LEU A 224 -25.79 -6.02 -24.86
N ASN A 225 -25.73 -4.74 -24.50
CA ASN A 225 -25.97 -3.63 -25.42
C ASN A 225 -24.64 -2.97 -25.81
N MET A 226 -24.02 -3.47 -26.89
CA MET A 226 -22.73 -2.98 -27.38
C MET A 226 -22.77 -1.49 -27.77
N LYS A 227 -23.91 -0.96 -28.21
CA LYS A 227 -24.03 0.47 -28.55
C LYS A 227 -23.86 1.35 -27.30
N VAL A 228 -24.48 0.95 -26.19
CA VAL A 228 -24.34 1.64 -24.90
C VAL A 228 -22.90 1.53 -24.40
N TYR A 229 -22.33 0.33 -24.41
CA TYR A 229 -20.94 0.10 -24.00
C TYR A 229 -19.95 0.99 -24.78
N ASP A 230 -20.05 0.99 -26.11
CA ASP A 230 -19.16 1.77 -26.97
C ASP A 230 -19.36 3.28 -26.79
N SER A 231 -20.61 3.73 -26.65
CA SER A 231 -20.92 5.14 -26.39
C SER A 231 -20.31 5.62 -25.06
N LEU A 232 -20.43 4.82 -24.00
CA LEU A 232 -19.78 5.09 -22.71
C LEU A 232 -18.27 5.22 -22.86
N TYR A 233 -17.61 4.23 -23.48
CA TYR A 233 -16.17 4.27 -23.62
C TYR A 233 -15.68 5.39 -24.56
N ARG A 234 -16.48 5.89 -25.50
CA ARG A 234 -16.12 7.06 -26.30
C ARG A 234 -16.23 8.37 -25.51
N THR A 235 -17.22 8.49 -24.63
CA THR A 235 -17.55 9.73 -23.92
C THR A 235 -16.83 9.91 -22.59
N LEU A 236 -16.48 8.83 -21.90
CA LEU A 236 -15.81 8.90 -20.60
C LEU A 236 -14.42 9.54 -20.69
N PRO A 237 -14.02 10.37 -19.70
CA PRO A 237 -12.66 10.87 -19.60
C PRO A 237 -11.63 9.72 -19.57
N LEU A 238 -10.48 9.92 -20.22
CA LEU A 238 -9.43 8.91 -20.30
C LEU A 238 -9.04 8.36 -18.93
N ALA A 239 -8.91 9.23 -17.92
CA ALA A 239 -8.55 8.84 -16.57
C ALA A 239 -9.56 7.86 -15.94
N GLN A 240 -10.87 8.05 -16.20
CA GLN A 240 -11.91 7.17 -15.69
C GLN A 240 -11.89 5.82 -16.42
N ARG A 241 -11.70 5.81 -17.74
CA ARG A 241 -11.53 4.56 -18.52
C ARG A 241 -10.33 3.75 -18.05
N VAL A 242 -9.20 4.41 -17.79
CA VAL A 242 -8.00 3.79 -17.23
C VAL A 242 -8.28 3.22 -15.84
N ALA A 243 -9.02 3.94 -14.99
CA ALA A 243 -9.38 3.45 -13.65
C ALA A 243 -10.30 2.22 -13.69
N ILE A 244 -11.30 2.22 -14.59
CA ILE A 244 -12.19 1.07 -14.83
C ILE A 244 -11.36 -0.13 -15.28
N ASN A 245 -10.57 0.01 -16.36
CA ASN A 245 -9.76 -1.08 -16.90
C ASN A 245 -8.77 -1.62 -15.85
N ARG A 246 -8.12 -0.73 -15.09
CA ARG A 246 -7.22 -1.13 -14.00
C ARG A 246 -7.95 -1.93 -12.92
N THR A 247 -9.17 -1.55 -12.57
CA THR A 247 -9.96 -2.26 -11.55
C THR A 247 -10.36 -3.64 -12.05
N ILE A 248 -10.81 -3.77 -13.31
CA ILE A 248 -11.12 -5.06 -13.95
C ILE A 248 -9.89 -5.98 -13.96
N ILE A 249 -8.72 -5.48 -14.40
CA ILE A 249 -7.46 -6.25 -14.41
C ILE A 249 -7.09 -6.70 -12.99
N THR A 250 -7.15 -5.78 -12.03
CA THR A 250 -6.76 -6.06 -10.63
C THR A 250 -7.67 -7.12 -10.01
N ASN A 251 -8.99 -7.01 -10.16
CA ASN A 251 -9.93 -7.96 -9.59
C ASN A 251 -9.81 -9.33 -10.27
N THR A 252 -9.70 -9.35 -11.61
CA THR A 252 -9.50 -10.60 -12.36
C THR A 252 -8.19 -11.30 -11.96
N MET A 253 -7.08 -10.56 -11.87
CA MET A 253 -5.79 -11.11 -11.45
C MET A 253 -5.80 -11.58 -10.00
N ALA A 254 -6.48 -10.85 -9.09
CA ALA A 254 -6.63 -11.27 -7.71
C ALA A 254 -7.40 -12.61 -7.60
N GLN A 255 -8.49 -12.75 -8.35
CA GLN A 255 -9.23 -14.03 -8.39
C GLN A 255 -8.39 -15.14 -9.01
N ALA A 256 -7.66 -14.86 -10.10
CA ALA A 256 -6.75 -15.83 -10.71
C ALA A 256 -5.68 -16.30 -9.73
N ILE A 257 -5.05 -15.39 -8.98
CA ILE A 257 -4.05 -15.73 -7.96
C ILE A 257 -4.66 -16.58 -6.84
N ALA A 258 -5.83 -16.16 -6.33
CA ALA A 258 -6.52 -16.86 -5.23
C ALA A 258 -6.91 -18.30 -5.61
N THR A 259 -7.30 -18.51 -6.86
CA THR A 259 -7.72 -19.82 -7.40
C THR A 259 -6.60 -20.58 -8.13
N LYS A 260 -5.42 -19.96 -8.28
CA LYS A 260 -4.31 -20.43 -9.14
C LYS A 260 -4.73 -20.70 -10.60
N ASP A 261 -5.75 -20.00 -11.09
CA ASP A 261 -6.25 -20.15 -12.45
C ASP A 261 -5.39 -19.37 -13.46
N ARG A 262 -4.54 -20.10 -14.19
CA ARG A 262 -3.66 -19.53 -15.23
C ARG A 262 -4.45 -19.00 -16.43
N ALA A 263 -5.58 -19.61 -16.79
CA ALA A 263 -6.38 -19.15 -17.93
C ALA A 263 -7.01 -17.79 -17.61
N LEU A 264 -7.52 -17.61 -16.38
CA LEU A 264 -8.04 -16.33 -15.91
C LEU A 264 -6.94 -15.26 -15.80
N ALA A 265 -5.75 -15.63 -15.33
CA ALA A 265 -4.59 -14.72 -15.34
C ALA A 265 -4.23 -14.26 -16.76
N THR A 266 -4.26 -15.19 -17.72
CA THR A 266 -4.01 -14.90 -19.14
C THR A 266 -5.04 -13.92 -19.69
N LYS A 267 -6.34 -14.11 -19.38
CA LYS A 267 -7.40 -13.15 -19.76
C LYS A 267 -7.13 -11.75 -19.22
N ALA A 268 -6.72 -11.62 -17.96
CA ALA A 268 -6.35 -10.33 -17.36
C ALA A 268 -5.15 -9.69 -18.07
N ALA A 269 -4.12 -10.48 -18.36
CA ALA A 269 -2.91 -10.03 -19.05
C ALA A 269 -3.22 -9.58 -20.49
N ASP A 270 -4.05 -10.32 -21.22
CA ASP A 270 -4.49 -9.98 -22.58
C ASP A 270 -5.34 -8.72 -22.61
N PHE A 271 -6.25 -8.56 -21.65
CA PHE A 271 -7.03 -7.32 -21.51
C PHE A 271 -6.14 -6.11 -21.20
N SER A 272 -5.10 -6.31 -20.37
CA SER A 272 -4.10 -5.28 -20.10
C SER A 272 -3.33 -4.91 -21.36
N ARG A 273 -2.87 -5.90 -22.15
CA ARG A 273 -2.22 -5.69 -23.45
C ARG A 273 -3.10 -4.91 -24.42
N ALA A 274 -4.36 -5.32 -24.54
CA ALA A 274 -5.33 -4.72 -25.46
C ALA A 274 -5.64 -3.26 -25.11
N SER A 275 -5.41 -2.82 -23.87
CA SER A 275 -5.56 -1.41 -23.48
C SER A 275 -4.45 -0.50 -24.04
N TRP A 276 -3.42 -1.05 -24.67
CA TRP A 276 -2.32 -0.32 -25.31
C TRP A 276 -2.45 -0.31 -26.84
N ASN A 277 -3.57 0.22 -27.33
CA ASN A 277 -4.04 0.11 -28.73
C ASN A 277 -2.97 0.40 -29.79
N THR A 278 -2.15 1.43 -29.58
CA THR A 278 -1.15 1.90 -30.57
C THR A 278 0.29 1.55 -30.20
N ASN A 279 0.51 0.91 -29.05
CA ASN A 279 1.86 0.62 -28.56
C ASN A 279 1.99 -0.86 -28.19
N HIS A 280 2.23 -1.68 -29.20
CA HIS A 280 2.37 -3.13 -29.05
C HIS A 280 3.47 -3.52 -28.06
N GLN A 281 4.59 -2.80 -28.04
CA GLN A 281 5.68 -3.06 -27.09
C GLN A 281 5.23 -2.85 -25.64
N ARG A 282 4.56 -1.73 -25.34
CA ARG A 282 3.99 -1.48 -24.01
C ARG A 282 2.88 -2.45 -23.67
N GLY A 283 2.07 -2.84 -24.65
CA GLY A 283 1.05 -3.88 -24.50
C GLY A 283 1.66 -5.22 -24.08
N MET A 284 2.74 -5.65 -24.73
CA MET A 284 3.44 -6.88 -24.38
C MET A 284 4.12 -6.79 -23.02
N ALA A 285 4.73 -5.65 -22.67
CA ALA A 285 5.27 -5.44 -21.33
C ALA A 285 4.17 -5.50 -20.25
N ALA A 286 2.99 -4.95 -20.53
CA ALA A 286 1.84 -5.01 -19.62
C ALA A 286 1.33 -6.45 -19.44
N TYR A 287 1.25 -7.23 -20.53
CA TYR A 287 0.93 -8.66 -20.47
C TYR A 287 1.91 -9.41 -19.57
N GLU A 288 3.20 -9.30 -19.85
CA GLU A 288 4.24 -10.06 -19.15
C GLU A 288 4.34 -9.64 -17.69
N SER A 289 4.22 -8.34 -17.38
CA SER A 289 4.20 -7.86 -16.00
C SER A 289 3.06 -8.49 -15.19
N ASN A 290 1.87 -8.64 -15.77
CA ASN A 290 0.73 -9.29 -15.13
C ASN A 290 1.00 -10.79 -14.91
N MET A 291 1.57 -11.48 -15.90
CA MET A 291 1.90 -12.91 -15.78
C MET A 291 3.02 -13.16 -14.77
N LEU A 292 4.04 -12.29 -14.70
CA LEU A 292 5.10 -12.37 -13.69
C LEU A 292 4.55 -12.18 -12.28
N GLN A 293 3.61 -11.26 -12.09
CA GLN A 293 2.90 -11.12 -10.81
C GLN A 293 2.18 -12.42 -10.45
N PHE A 294 1.42 -13.00 -11.38
CA PHE A 294 0.72 -14.26 -11.16
C PHE A 294 1.68 -15.36 -10.71
N TYR A 295 2.75 -15.64 -11.48
CA TYR A 295 3.70 -16.69 -11.16
C TYR A 295 4.39 -16.47 -9.81
N ARG A 296 4.77 -15.23 -9.49
CA ARG A 296 5.37 -14.90 -8.20
C ARG A 296 4.39 -15.13 -7.06
N SER A 297 3.13 -14.71 -7.22
CA SER A 297 2.09 -14.83 -6.19
C SER A 297 1.62 -16.27 -5.98
N THR A 298 1.62 -17.11 -7.02
CA THR A 298 1.27 -18.54 -6.93
C THR A 298 2.48 -19.43 -6.61
N LYS A 299 3.68 -18.84 -6.51
CA LYS A 299 4.97 -19.52 -6.27
C LYS A 299 5.36 -20.50 -7.38
N ASP A 300 4.94 -20.24 -8.62
CA ASP A 300 5.43 -20.96 -9.80
C ASP A 300 6.81 -20.40 -10.22
N THR A 301 7.84 -20.81 -9.48
CA THR A 301 9.21 -20.34 -9.70
C THR A 301 9.74 -20.68 -11.08
N ALA A 302 9.38 -21.85 -11.63
CA ALA A 302 9.87 -22.28 -12.94
C ALA A 302 9.31 -21.41 -14.08
N ALA A 303 8.01 -21.10 -14.07
CA ALA A 303 7.42 -20.19 -15.04
C ALA A 303 7.90 -18.74 -14.83
N TYR A 304 8.04 -18.31 -13.57
CA TYR A 304 8.57 -17.00 -13.22
C TYR A 304 9.97 -16.79 -13.79
N LEU A 305 10.93 -17.67 -13.50
CA LEU A 305 12.32 -17.54 -13.93
C LEU A 305 12.43 -17.48 -15.47
N ARG A 306 11.74 -18.38 -16.18
CA ARG A 306 11.73 -18.40 -17.65
C ARG A 306 11.20 -17.09 -18.24
N SER A 307 10.10 -16.57 -17.68
CA SER A 307 9.44 -15.36 -18.20
C SER A 307 10.19 -14.09 -17.80
N ALA A 308 10.79 -14.05 -16.61
CA ALA A 308 11.43 -12.86 -16.05
C ALA A 308 12.63 -12.42 -16.88
N VAL A 309 13.48 -13.36 -17.32
CA VAL A 309 14.66 -13.05 -18.13
C VAL A 309 14.28 -12.32 -19.41
N SER A 310 13.37 -12.90 -20.20
CA SER A 310 12.89 -12.30 -21.45
C SER A 310 12.27 -10.92 -21.21
N PHE A 311 11.42 -10.80 -20.19
CA PHE A 311 10.75 -9.54 -19.86
C PHE A 311 11.74 -8.43 -19.49
N TYR A 312 12.61 -8.66 -18.51
CA TYR A 312 13.54 -7.64 -18.03
C TYR A 312 14.55 -7.24 -19.09
N GLU A 313 14.99 -8.20 -19.92
CA GLU A 313 15.98 -7.92 -20.93
C GLU A 313 15.42 -7.11 -22.09
N ARG A 314 14.26 -7.51 -22.60
CA ARG A 314 13.59 -6.81 -23.69
C ARG A 314 13.08 -5.44 -23.27
N THR A 315 12.60 -5.30 -22.02
CA THR A 315 11.94 -4.08 -21.56
C THR A 315 12.91 -3.06 -20.99
N TYR A 316 13.98 -3.50 -20.31
CA TYR A 316 14.85 -2.59 -19.53
C TYR A 316 16.35 -2.76 -19.81
N TYR A 317 16.87 -3.98 -19.91
CA TYR A 317 18.32 -4.19 -20.07
C TYR A 317 18.84 -3.70 -21.42
N ASN A 318 18.17 -4.09 -22.51
CA ASN A 318 18.57 -3.82 -23.90
C ASN A 318 18.06 -2.48 -24.44
N LEU A 319 17.81 -1.50 -23.56
CA LEU A 319 17.42 -0.17 -24.01
C LEU A 319 18.53 0.48 -24.86
N PRO A 320 18.19 1.17 -25.97
CA PRO A 320 19.16 1.87 -26.80
C PRO A 320 19.98 2.90 -26.01
N ALA A 321 21.24 3.10 -26.39
CA ALA A 321 22.17 4.01 -25.70
C ALA A 321 21.61 5.44 -25.57
N ASP A 322 20.98 5.96 -26.62
CA ASP A 322 20.36 7.31 -26.60
C ASP A 322 19.19 7.39 -25.63
N SER A 323 18.35 6.34 -25.55
CA SER A 323 17.25 6.24 -24.59
C SER A 323 17.78 6.21 -23.16
N VAL A 324 18.85 5.44 -22.90
CA VAL A 324 19.52 5.40 -21.60
C VAL A 324 20.10 6.78 -21.26
N LYS A 325 20.84 7.42 -22.18
CA LYS A 325 21.42 8.75 -21.98
C LYS A 325 20.35 9.80 -21.63
N LYS A 326 19.23 9.81 -22.37
CA LYS A 326 18.11 10.72 -22.11
C LYS A 326 17.47 10.47 -20.74
N ALA A 327 17.24 9.21 -20.38
CA ALA A 327 16.66 8.85 -19.08
C ALA A 327 17.59 9.23 -17.91
N LEU A 328 18.91 9.03 -18.07
CA LEU A 328 19.90 9.43 -17.07
C LEU A 328 19.96 10.95 -16.90
N ALA A 329 19.90 11.72 -17.99
CA ALA A 329 19.87 13.19 -17.93
C ALA A 329 18.63 13.70 -17.17
N VAL A 330 17.45 13.13 -17.46
CA VAL A 330 16.20 13.47 -16.73
C VAL A 330 16.32 13.09 -15.25
N MET A 331 16.87 11.92 -14.94
CA MET A 331 17.10 11.49 -13.56
C MET A 331 18.04 12.44 -12.81
N GLN A 332 19.16 12.82 -13.42
CA GLN A 332 20.14 13.74 -12.82
C GLN A 332 19.53 15.12 -12.59
N ALA A 333 18.79 15.68 -13.57
CA ALA A 333 18.09 16.94 -13.42
C ALA A 333 17.07 16.88 -12.27
N SER A 334 16.30 15.79 -12.17
CA SER A 334 15.35 15.59 -11.08
C SER A 334 16.04 15.51 -9.71
N ARG A 335 17.19 14.83 -9.61
CA ARG A 335 17.99 14.78 -8.36
C ARG A 335 18.53 16.16 -7.98
N GLN A 336 19.00 16.94 -8.95
CA GLN A 336 19.47 18.31 -8.72
C GLN A 336 18.33 19.21 -8.25
N GLU A 337 17.16 19.13 -8.89
CA GLU A 337 15.97 19.88 -8.48
C GLU A 337 15.53 19.48 -7.06
N GLN A 338 15.51 18.18 -6.75
CA GLN A 338 15.20 17.70 -5.40
C GLN A 338 16.22 18.19 -4.37
N ALA A 339 17.51 18.22 -4.70
CA ALA A 339 18.56 18.76 -3.82
C ALA A 339 18.39 20.27 -3.61
N ALA A 340 18.11 21.03 -4.67
CA ALA A 340 17.85 22.47 -4.59
C ALA A 340 16.58 22.77 -3.78
N ASN A 341 15.48 22.03 -4.00
CA ASN A 341 14.26 22.14 -3.20
C ASN A 341 14.51 21.80 -1.74
N ARG A 342 15.35 20.79 -1.45
CA ARG A 342 15.78 20.49 -0.08
C ARG A 342 16.54 21.65 0.54
N GLN A 343 17.48 22.26 -0.17
CA GLN A 343 18.22 23.43 0.32
C GLN A 343 17.27 24.60 0.62
N ARG A 344 16.32 24.89 -0.28
CA ARG A 344 15.26 25.89 -0.04
C ARG A 344 14.44 25.57 1.20
N LEU A 345 14.05 24.30 1.39
CA LEU A 345 13.31 23.85 2.57
C LEU A 345 14.12 23.97 3.86
N VAL A 346 15.43 23.69 3.83
CA VAL A 346 16.34 23.89 4.98
C VAL A 346 16.47 25.38 5.30
N GLN A 347 16.62 26.24 4.29
CA GLN A 347 16.68 27.69 4.48
C GLN A 347 15.35 28.26 5.00
N ALA A 348 14.22 27.65 4.63
CA ALA A 348 12.91 28.00 5.14
C ALA A 348 12.63 27.41 6.54
N ALA A 349 13.32 26.33 6.93
CA ALA A 349 13.21 25.67 8.24
C ALA A 349 13.83 26.55 9.33
N GLY A 350 13.07 27.55 9.74
CA GLY A 350 13.46 28.62 10.67
C GLY A 350 12.46 29.78 10.64
N LYS A 351 11.69 29.90 9.55
CA LYS A 351 10.47 30.71 9.51
C LYS A 351 9.30 29.83 9.93
N PRO A 352 8.50 30.21 10.94
CA PRO A 352 7.31 29.43 11.27
C PRO A 352 6.45 29.31 10.01
N PRO A 353 5.95 28.11 9.66
CA PRO A 353 4.93 28.02 8.62
C PRO A 353 3.82 28.99 9.00
N ARG A 354 3.36 29.81 8.06
CA ARG A 354 2.20 30.69 8.27
C ARG A 354 1.04 29.76 8.59
N MET A 355 0.77 29.58 9.89
CA MET A 355 -0.30 28.73 10.39
C MET A 355 -1.59 29.39 9.92
N PRO A 356 -2.41 28.76 9.07
CA PRO A 356 -3.81 29.11 9.05
C PRO A 356 -4.30 28.72 10.44
N SER A 357 -4.54 29.71 11.30
CA SER A 357 -5.39 29.52 12.46
C SER A 357 -6.77 29.25 11.92
N ASP A 358 -7.11 27.98 11.71
CA ASP A 358 -8.50 27.61 11.61
C ASP A 358 -8.78 26.50 12.62
N SER A 359 -9.83 26.74 13.39
CA SER A 359 -10.52 25.78 14.23
C SER A 359 -11.29 24.74 13.40
N SER A 360 -10.97 24.57 12.10
CA SER A 360 -11.82 23.87 11.13
C SER A 360 -11.44 22.40 10.89
N GLY A 361 -10.48 21.84 11.64
CA GLY A 361 -10.16 20.41 11.57
C GLY A 361 -9.48 20.00 10.25
N ARG A 362 -8.81 20.92 9.54
CA ARG A 362 -8.03 20.60 8.34
C ARG A 362 -6.88 19.65 8.66
N VAL A 363 -6.76 18.61 7.85
CA VAL A 363 -5.69 17.60 7.92
C VAL A 363 -4.35 18.29 7.64
N THR A 364 -3.46 18.34 8.63
CA THR A 364 -2.23 19.14 8.59
C THR A 364 -1.07 18.42 7.90
N THR A 365 -1.09 17.08 7.84
CA THR A 365 -0.07 16.30 7.12
C THR A 365 -0.68 15.09 6.42
N MET A 366 -0.64 15.08 5.09
CA MET A 366 -0.96 13.93 4.25
C MET A 366 0.27 13.56 3.42
N ALA A 367 0.78 12.35 3.59
CA ALA A 367 1.70 11.78 2.62
C ALA A 367 0.89 11.05 1.54
N ARG A 368 0.85 11.61 0.33
CA ARG A 368 0.39 10.90 -0.87
C ARG A 368 1.60 10.21 -1.49
N ALA A 369 1.47 8.93 -1.85
CA ALA A 369 2.48 8.32 -2.72
C ALA A 369 2.45 9.04 -4.07
N VAL A 370 3.41 9.92 -4.31
CA VAL A 370 3.58 10.61 -5.59
C VAL A 370 4.35 9.66 -6.50
N GLY A 371 3.68 9.05 -7.47
CA GLY A 371 4.35 8.50 -8.63
C GLY A 371 4.91 9.66 -9.45
N THR A 372 6.22 9.82 -9.49
CA THR A 372 6.89 10.82 -10.32
C THR A 372 6.73 10.44 -11.79
N GLY A 373 5.67 10.95 -12.42
CA GLY A 373 5.39 10.84 -13.85
C GLY A 373 6.30 11.75 -14.66
N GLY A 374 7.53 11.32 -14.87
CA GLY A 374 8.41 11.72 -15.96
C GLY A 374 9.11 10.47 -16.47
N ALA A 375 9.79 10.52 -17.61
CA ALA A 375 10.70 9.43 -18.01
C ALA A 375 11.91 9.42 -17.05
N SER A 376 11.67 9.01 -15.80
CA SER A 376 12.69 8.76 -14.80
C SER A 376 13.54 7.59 -15.25
N ALA A 377 14.72 7.41 -14.66
CA ALA A 377 15.48 6.16 -14.81
C ALA A 377 14.78 4.98 -14.10
N PHE A 378 13.44 4.93 -14.14
CA PHE A 378 12.59 3.84 -13.71
C PHE A 378 13.09 2.49 -14.23
N PHE A 379 13.68 2.46 -15.44
CA PHE A 379 14.27 1.24 -15.96
C PHE A 379 15.40 0.68 -15.08
N LEU A 380 16.21 1.52 -14.43
CA LEU A 380 17.26 1.06 -13.51
C LEU A 380 16.65 0.45 -12.25
N GLN A 381 15.63 1.11 -11.70
CA GLN A 381 14.89 0.61 -10.55
C GLN A 381 14.24 -0.74 -10.88
N GLU A 382 13.56 -0.85 -12.01
CA GLU A 382 12.92 -2.10 -12.44
C GLU A 382 13.93 -3.20 -12.75
N LEU A 383 15.07 -2.86 -13.36
CA LEU A 383 16.13 -3.81 -13.64
C LEU A 383 16.77 -4.33 -12.34
N ASN A 384 16.99 -3.46 -11.34
CA ASN A 384 17.45 -3.87 -10.02
C ASN A 384 16.40 -4.70 -9.28
N ASN A 385 15.13 -4.30 -9.33
CA ASN A 385 14.00 -5.05 -8.76
C ASN A 385 13.89 -6.43 -9.38
N GLY A 386 14.13 -6.56 -10.69
CA GLY A 386 14.18 -7.83 -11.40
C GLY A 386 15.31 -8.71 -10.90
N ALA A 387 16.52 -8.15 -10.80
CA ALA A 387 17.69 -8.87 -10.28
C ALA A 387 17.46 -9.36 -8.83
N TRP A 388 16.93 -8.49 -7.97
CA TRP A 388 16.55 -8.84 -6.60
C TRP A 388 15.43 -9.88 -6.56
N SER A 389 14.43 -9.79 -7.44
CA SER A 389 13.35 -10.77 -7.49
C SER A 389 13.86 -12.16 -7.88
N ILE A 390 14.82 -12.27 -8.80
CA ILE A 390 15.50 -13.53 -9.11
C ILE A 390 16.21 -14.07 -7.86
N TYR A 391 16.94 -13.22 -7.12
CA TYR A 391 17.53 -13.61 -5.83
C TYR A 391 16.46 -14.09 -4.84
N GLN A 392 15.34 -13.39 -4.68
CA GLN A 392 14.30 -13.77 -3.73
C GLN A 392 13.62 -15.12 -4.04
N THR A 393 13.71 -15.62 -5.27
CA THR A 393 13.23 -16.98 -5.59
C THR A 393 13.99 -18.09 -4.86
N GLY A 394 15.20 -17.81 -4.37
CA GLY A 394 16.09 -18.81 -3.79
C GLY A 394 16.74 -19.74 -4.83
N THR A 395 16.61 -19.44 -6.13
CA THR A 395 17.21 -20.27 -7.19
C THR A 395 18.71 -20.42 -7.03
N ARG A 396 19.22 -21.63 -7.29
CA ARG A 396 20.64 -21.96 -7.38
C ARG A 396 21.11 -22.17 -8.81
N ASN A 397 20.22 -21.99 -9.79
CA ASN A 397 20.56 -22.14 -11.19
C ASN A 397 21.45 -20.96 -11.62
N SER A 398 22.71 -21.28 -11.95
CA SER A 398 23.73 -20.30 -12.30
C SER A 398 23.37 -19.47 -13.53
N GLN A 399 22.61 -20.01 -14.50
CA GLN A 399 22.23 -19.26 -15.70
C GLN A 399 21.35 -18.06 -15.33
N TYR A 400 20.29 -18.26 -14.54
CA TYR A 400 19.43 -17.16 -14.10
C TYR A 400 20.16 -16.17 -13.19
N LEU A 401 21.01 -16.67 -12.29
CA LEU A 401 21.80 -15.83 -11.39
C LEU A 401 22.82 -14.97 -12.15
N LEU A 402 23.46 -15.51 -13.18
CA LEU A 402 24.40 -14.76 -14.03
C LEU A 402 23.70 -13.65 -14.81
N ARG A 403 22.49 -13.90 -15.34
CA ARG A 403 21.69 -12.85 -16.00
C ARG A 403 21.30 -11.75 -15.00
N ALA A 404 20.76 -12.12 -13.84
CA ALA A 404 20.44 -11.16 -12.79
C ALA A 404 21.66 -10.36 -12.31
N MET A 405 22.83 -11.01 -12.17
CA MET A 405 24.09 -10.34 -11.84
C MET A 405 24.49 -9.34 -12.92
N GLN A 406 24.37 -9.68 -14.22
CA GLN A 406 24.65 -8.75 -15.32
C GLN A 406 23.71 -7.53 -15.30
N TRP A 407 22.43 -7.74 -14.99
CA TRP A 407 21.45 -6.67 -14.83
C TRP A 407 21.82 -5.74 -13.67
N SER A 408 22.14 -6.31 -12.50
CA SER A 408 22.53 -5.54 -11.31
C SER A 408 23.87 -4.84 -11.49
N LYS A 409 24.84 -5.46 -12.18
CA LYS A 409 26.09 -4.79 -12.56
C LYS A 409 25.81 -3.57 -13.44
N ARG A 410 24.91 -3.69 -14.43
CA ARG A 410 24.54 -2.56 -15.28
C ARG A 410 23.88 -1.43 -14.48
N THR A 411 23.09 -1.73 -13.45
CA THR A 411 22.50 -0.67 -12.61
C THR A 411 23.57 0.02 -11.77
N VAL A 412 24.57 -0.70 -11.26
CA VAL A 412 25.74 -0.12 -10.56
C VAL A 412 26.56 0.76 -11.52
N ASP A 413 26.86 0.26 -12.72
CA ASP A 413 27.67 0.97 -13.72
C ASP A 413 27.02 2.30 -14.17
N LEU A 414 25.68 2.34 -14.26
CA LEU A 414 24.94 3.53 -14.70
C LEU A 414 24.53 4.46 -13.54
N ASP A 415 24.32 3.91 -12.34
CA ASP A 415 23.86 4.64 -11.17
C ASP A 415 24.31 3.94 -9.87
N PRO A 416 25.50 4.24 -9.35
CA PRO A 416 26.11 3.52 -8.23
C PRO A 416 25.49 3.90 -6.87
N THR A 417 24.28 3.42 -6.61
CA THR A 417 23.56 3.62 -5.34
C THR A 417 23.84 2.49 -4.35
N SER A 418 23.64 2.76 -3.05
CA SER A 418 23.80 1.76 -1.99
C SER A 418 22.93 0.50 -2.23
N HIS A 419 21.70 0.67 -2.70
CA HIS A 419 20.77 -0.42 -3.03
C HIS A 419 21.22 -1.28 -4.22
N HIS A 420 21.84 -0.67 -5.25
CA HIS A 420 22.32 -1.41 -6.42
C HIS A 420 23.55 -2.27 -6.07
N TYR A 421 24.48 -1.73 -5.28
CA TYR A 421 25.62 -2.48 -4.77
C TYR A 421 25.20 -3.66 -3.89
N ASP A 422 24.22 -3.43 -3.00
CA ASP A 422 23.68 -4.48 -2.13
C ASP A 422 23.07 -5.64 -2.93
N THR A 423 22.26 -5.32 -3.95
CA THR A 423 21.67 -6.33 -4.83
C THR A 423 22.75 -7.15 -5.55
N LEU A 424 23.79 -6.49 -6.06
CA LEU A 424 24.90 -7.15 -6.74
C LEU A 424 25.69 -8.06 -5.79
N ALA A 425 25.96 -7.60 -4.56
CA ALA A 425 26.65 -8.38 -3.53
C ALA A 425 25.92 -9.69 -3.22
N HIS A 426 24.60 -9.65 -3.05
CA HIS A 426 23.79 -10.84 -2.77
C HIS A 426 23.81 -11.86 -3.92
N LEU A 427 23.79 -11.38 -5.17
CA LEU A 427 23.87 -12.24 -6.36
C LEU A 427 25.25 -12.88 -6.50
N LEU A 428 26.32 -12.10 -6.33
CA LEU A 428 27.70 -12.60 -6.32
C LEU A 428 27.92 -13.63 -5.22
N TYR A 429 27.40 -13.38 -4.01
CA TYR A 429 27.48 -14.32 -2.90
C TYR A 429 26.81 -15.65 -3.26
N ARG A 430 25.62 -15.61 -3.87
CA ARG A 430 24.92 -16.83 -4.28
C ARG A 430 25.61 -17.59 -5.40
N LEU A 431 26.35 -16.89 -6.26
CA LEU A 431 27.26 -17.45 -7.26
C LEU A 431 28.59 -17.95 -6.64
N ARG A 432 28.77 -17.82 -5.32
CA ARG A 432 29.99 -18.18 -4.56
C ARG A 432 31.23 -17.34 -4.90
N LEU A 433 31.01 -16.14 -5.47
CA LEU A 433 32.04 -15.12 -5.70
C LEU A 433 32.17 -14.25 -4.44
N PHE A 434 32.69 -14.86 -3.37
CA PHE A 434 32.61 -14.29 -2.02
C PHE A 434 33.44 -13.01 -1.87
N SER A 435 34.62 -12.95 -2.48
CA SER A 435 35.50 -11.79 -2.41
C SER A 435 34.87 -10.57 -3.10
N GLU A 436 34.26 -10.79 -4.26
CA GLU A 436 33.55 -9.77 -5.03
C GLU A 436 32.26 -9.34 -4.32
N ALA A 437 31.53 -10.30 -3.74
CA ALA A 437 30.35 -10.00 -2.93
C ALA A 437 30.68 -9.08 -1.75
N GLU A 438 31.75 -9.39 -1.01
CA GLU A 438 32.20 -8.55 0.09
C GLU A 438 32.63 -7.16 -0.39
N ALA A 439 33.36 -7.08 -1.51
CA ALA A 439 33.77 -5.81 -2.09
C ALA A 439 32.57 -4.93 -2.46
N MET A 440 31.54 -5.50 -3.10
CA MET A 440 30.33 -4.77 -3.46
C MET A 440 29.54 -4.34 -2.22
N GLN A 441 29.42 -5.19 -1.20
CA GLN A 441 28.72 -4.80 0.02
C GLN A 441 29.44 -3.69 0.80
N ARG A 442 30.78 -3.68 0.79
CA ARG A 442 31.57 -2.57 1.31
C ARG A 442 31.28 -1.26 0.56
N GLN A 443 31.11 -1.32 -0.76
CA GLN A 443 30.67 -0.16 -1.54
C GLN A 443 29.25 0.28 -1.15
N ALA A 444 28.32 -0.64 -0.92
CA ALA A 444 26.96 -0.31 -0.45
C ALA A 444 27.00 0.51 0.85
N VAL A 445 27.80 0.06 1.84
CA VAL A 445 28.02 0.78 3.11
C VAL A 445 28.66 2.16 2.87
N ALA A 446 29.70 2.23 2.05
CA ALA A 446 30.41 3.47 1.77
C ALA A 446 29.51 4.52 1.08
N VAL A 447 28.72 4.10 0.09
CA VAL A 447 27.76 4.95 -0.61
C VAL A 447 26.66 5.40 0.34
N ALA A 448 26.08 4.50 1.15
CA ALA A 448 25.06 4.86 2.12
C ALA A 448 25.55 5.93 3.12
N ARG A 449 26.81 5.86 3.56
CA ARG A 449 27.44 6.88 4.40
C ARG A 449 27.54 8.23 3.69
N ARG A 450 27.99 8.25 2.43
CA ARG A 450 28.07 9.48 1.61
C ARG A 450 26.70 10.11 1.38
N GLU A 451 25.69 9.29 1.18
CA GLU A 451 24.28 9.70 1.00
C GLU A 451 23.61 10.15 2.30
N LYS A 452 24.30 10.02 3.46
CA LYS A 452 23.73 10.21 4.80
C LYS A 452 22.46 9.37 5.02
N ALA A 453 22.43 8.18 4.42
CA ALA A 453 21.39 7.18 4.59
C ALA A 453 21.72 6.26 5.78
N ALA A 454 20.73 5.50 6.25
CA ALA A 454 20.96 4.52 7.31
C ALA A 454 21.89 3.39 6.80
N THR A 455 22.95 3.07 7.54
CA THR A 455 23.96 2.08 7.14
C THR A 455 23.74 0.70 7.76
N GLY A 456 23.00 0.63 8.87
CA GLY A 456 22.95 -0.56 9.72
C GLY A 456 22.51 -1.83 8.99
N MET A 457 21.57 -1.74 8.04
CA MET A 457 21.17 -2.89 7.22
C MET A 457 22.33 -3.41 6.37
N TYR A 458 23.03 -2.53 5.67
CA TYR A 458 24.16 -2.92 4.81
C TYR A 458 25.34 -3.47 5.61
N GLU A 459 25.59 -2.92 6.80
CA GLU A 459 26.64 -3.39 7.72
C GLU A 459 26.31 -4.78 8.27
N GLN A 460 25.03 -5.06 8.56
CA GLN A 460 24.58 -6.40 8.97
C GLN A 460 24.74 -7.41 7.83
N GLU A 461 24.32 -7.07 6.60
CA GLU A 461 24.51 -7.96 5.45
C GLU A 461 26.00 -8.20 5.14
N LEU A 462 26.87 -7.19 5.32
CA LEU A 462 28.33 -7.34 5.19
C LEU A 462 28.88 -8.37 6.17
N GLN A 463 28.46 -8.31 7.44
CA GLN A 463 28.87 -9.28 8.45
C GLN A 463 28.42 -10.70 8.09
N LYS A 464 27.21 -10.87 7.55
CA LYS A 464 26.72 -12.18 7.10
C LYS A 464 27.53 -12.71 5.92
N ILE A 465 27.87 -11.87 4.95
CA ILE A 465 28.74 -12.25 3.82
C ILE A 465 30.10 -12.72 4.33
N GLN A 466 30.73 -11.97 5.23
CA GLN A 466 32.03 -12.31 5.83
C GLN A 466 31.99 -13.63 6.60
N LYS A 467 30.91 -13.89 7.33
CA LYS A 467 30.68 -15.13 8.08
C LYS A 467 30.16 -16.28 7.23
N ARG A 468 29.86 -16.04 5.95
CA ARG A 468 29.24 -16.99 5.02
C ARG A 468 27.89 -17.53 5.51
N THR A 469 27.06 -16.63 6.04
CA THR A 469 25.71 -16.94 6.59
C THR A 469 24.59 -16.18 5.88
N LEU A 470 24.86 -15.63 4.69
CA LEU A 470 23.86 -14.89 3.90
C LEU A 470 22.82 -15.81 3.25
#